data_AF-A0A6U3R8T1-F1
#
_entry.id   AF-A0A6U3R8T1-F1
#
_cell.length_a   1.000
_cell.length_b   1.000
_cell.length_c   1.000
_cell.angle_alpha   90.00
_cell.angle_beta   90.00
_cell.angle_gamma   90.00
#
_symmetry.space_group_name_H-M   'P 1'
#
loop_
_entity.id
_entity.type
_entity.pdbx_description
1 polymer ?
#
loop_
_entity_poly.entity_id
_entity_poly.type
_entity_poly.pdbx_seq_one_letter_code
_entity_poly.pdbx_strand_id
1 'polypeptide(L)'
;KLESFAQNGKANCEHKLLLLQAETKSFLGENDEAFGKYESAIAVAEENGFIHEQAIANERTGDFLVRNGDSRASQYYGKSNTLYLQWGAQCKADHLCKNLPF
;
A
#
# COMPACT_ATOMS: atom_id res chain seq x y z
N LYS A 1 9.47 -27.25 -9.77
CA LYS A 1 9.77 -26.22 -8.73
C LYS A 1 9.97 -24.79 -9.28
N LEU A 2 10.04 -24.57 -10.60
CA LEU A 2 10.10 -23.21 -11.20
C LEU A 2 8.74 -22.68 -11.70
N GLU A 3 7.75 -23.56 -11.90
CA GLU A 3 6.41 -23.17 -12.39
C GLU A 3 5.58 -22.41 -11.36
N SER A 4 5.82 -22.63 -10.06
CA SER A 4 5.19 -21.89 -8.97
C SER A 4 5.65 -20.43 -8.91
N PHE A 5 6.87 -20.10 -9.35
CA PHE A 5 7.33 -18.71 -9.43
C PHE A 5 6.80 -17.99 -10.67
N ALA A 6 6.57 -18.71 -11.78
CA ALA A 6 6.04 -18.12 -13.01
C ALA A 6 4.54 -17.77 -12.91
N GLN A 7 3.75 -18.56 -12.20
CA GLN A 7 2.37 -18.20 -11.85
C GLN A 7 2.32 -16.98 -10.91
N ASN A 8 3.26 -16.88 -9.97
CA ASN A 8 3.40 -15.69 -9.11
C ASN A 8 3.75 -14.43 -9.90
N GLY A 9 4.40 -14.53 -11.07
CA GLY A 9 4.79 -13.37 -11.88
C GLY A 9 3.63 -12.59 -12.52
N LYS A 10 2.48 -13.25 -12.80
CA LYS A 10 1.29 -12.59 -13.35
C LYS A 10 0.36 -12.04 -12.26
N ALA A 11 0.15 -12.80 -11.18
CA ALA A 11 -0.57 -12.31 -9.99
C ALA A 11 0.20 -11.19 -9.26
N ASN A 12 1.54 -11.17 -9.35
CA ASN A 12 2.38 -10.12 -8.75
C ASN A 12 2.21 -8.72 -9.34
N CYS A 13 1.65 -8.59 -10.54
CA CYS A 13 1.68 -7.31 -11.25
C CYS A 13 0.42 -6.47 -11.04
N GLU A 14 -0.69 -7.08 -10.64
CA GLU A 14 -1.99 -6.40 -10.59
C GLU A 14 -2.04 -5.32 -9.49
N HIS A 15 -1.67 -5.67 -8.26
CA HIS A 15 -1.60 -4.69 -7.16
C HIS A 15 -0.62 -3.56 -7.46
N LYS A 16 0.52 -3.85 -8.12
CA LYS A 16 1.52 -2.85 -8.52
C LYS A 16 1.00 -1.91 -9.61
N LEU A 17 0.28 -2.47 -10.58
CA LEU A 17 -0.34 -1.68 -11.64
C LEU A 17 -1.41 -0.75 -11.07
N LEU A 18 -2.24 -1.25 -10.16
CA LEU A 18 -3.26 -0.45 -9.47
C LEU A 18 -2.62 0.66 -8.64
N LEU A 19 -1.52 0.38 -7.94
CA LEU A 19 -0.77 1.38 -7.19
C LEU A 19 -0.19 2.46 -8.11
N LEU A 20 0.40 2.08 -9.24
CA LEU A 20 0.91 3.04 -10.22
C LEU A 20 -0.20 3.92 -10.82
N GLN A 21 -1.36 3.31 -11.11
CA GLN A 21 -2.54 4.05 -11.56
C GLN A 21 -3.01 5.03 -10.49
N ALA A 22 -3.03 4.63 -9.21
CA ALA A 22 -3.41 5.49 -8.10
C ALA A 22 -2.51 6.72 -7.99
N GLU A 23 -1.19 6.53 -8.07
CA GLU A 23 -0.20 7.62 -8.05
C GLU A 23 -0.34 8.55 -9.26
N THR A 24 -0.59 7.97 -10.44
CA THR A 24 -0.81 8.76 -11.68
C THR A 24 -2.05 9.63 -11.54
N LYS A 25 -3.16 9.07 -11.04
CA LYS A 25 -4.41 9.79 -10.79
C LYS A 25 -4.25 10.85 -9.71
N SER A 26 -3.51 10.56 -8.65
CA SER A 26 -3.16 11.54 -7.62
C SER A 26 -2.36 12.71 -8.19
N PHE A 27 -1.41 12.45 -9.09
CA PHE A 27 -0.64 13.50 -9.75
C PHE A 27 -1.50 14.37 -10.68
N LEU A 28 -2.52 13.79 -11.31
CA LEU A 28 -3.49 14.50 -12.15
C LEU A 28 -4.56 15.26 -11.34
N GLY A 29 -4.58 15.14 -10.02
CA GLY A 29 -5.59 15.76 -9.15
C GLY A 29 -6.94 15.02 -9.11
N GLU A 30 -7.01 13.83 -9.71
CA GLU A 30 -8.20 12.98 -9.75
C GLU A 30 -8.30 12.15 -8.46
N ASN A 31 -8.49 12.84 -7.33
CA ASN A 31 -8.33 12.28 -5.99
C ASN A 31 -9.29 11.12 -5.66
N ASP A 32 -10.55 11.18 -6.10
CA ASP A 32 -11.53 10.12 -5.84
C ASP A 32 -11.16 8.82 -6.58
N GLU A 33 -10.74 8.95 -7.84
CA GLU A 33 -10.26 7.81 -8.63
C GLU A 33 -8.95 7.25 -8.07
N ALA A 34 -8.04 8.13 -7.64
CA ALA A 34 -6.78 7.73 -7.00
C ALA A 34 -7.05 6.89 -5.75
N PHE A 35 -7.96 7.35 -4.88
CA PHE A 35 -8.33 6.64 -3.67
C PHE A 35 -8.94 5.27 -3.96
N GLY A 36 -9.88 5.17 -4.91
CA GLY A 36 -10.45 3.88 -5.32
C GLY A 36 -9.41 2.90 -5.85
N LYS A 37 -8.38 3.40 -6.56
CA LYS A 37 -7.25 2.58 -7.03
C LYS A 37 -6.34 2.13 -5.91
N TYR A 38 -6.08 2.97 -4.91
CA TYR A 38 -5.37 2.58 -3.70
C TYR A 38 -6.08 1.45 -2.94
N GLU A 39 -7.39 1.58 -2.70
CA GLU A 39 -8.17 0.55 -2.01
C GLU A 39 -8.19 -0.76 -2.80
N SER A 40 -8.32 -0.69 -4.13
CA SER A 40 -8.23 -1.87 -5.00
C SER A 40 -6.87 -2.55 -4.90
N ALA A 41 -5.77 -1.77 -4.87
CA ALA A 41 -4.43 -2.33 -4.74
C ALA A 41 -4.24 -3.05 -3.40
N ILE A 42 -4.76 -2.49 -2.30
CA ILE A 42 -4.72 -3.10 -0.97
C ILE A 42 -5.51 -4.40 -0.96
N ALA A 43 -6.72 -4.41 -1.51
CA ALA A 43 -7.59 -5.59 -1.54
C ALA A 43 -6.95 -6.73 -2.34
N VAL A 44 -6.39 -6.45 -3.51
CA VAL A 44 -5.71 -7.47 -4.32
C VAL A 44 -4.46 -7.99 -3.62
N ALA A 45 -3.68 -7.13 -2.96
CA ALA A 45 -2.51 -7.55 -2.20
C ALA A 45 -2.90 -8.44 -1.00
N GLU A 46 -4.00 -8.13 -0.33
CA GLU A 46 -4.54 -8.91 0.78
C GLU A 46 -5.06 -10.28 0.33
N GLU A 47 -5.87 -10.33 -0.74
CA GLU A 47 -6.43 -11.56 -1.29
C GLU A 47 -5.34 -12.55 -1.73
N ASN A 48 -4.24 -12.05 -2.26
CA ASN A 48 -3.11 -12.87 -2.69
C ASN A 48 -2.09 -13.14 -1.56
N GLY A 49 -2.31 -12.62 -0.35
CA GLY A 49 -1.41 -12.81 0.80
C GLY A 49 -0.07 -12.09 0.67
N PHE A 50 0.04 -11.07 -0.19
CA PHE A 50 1.26 -10.27 -0.35
C PHE A 50 1.38 -9.20 0.75
N ILE A 51 1.71 -9.64 1.97
CA ILE A 51 1.77 -8.79 3.17
C ILE A 51 2.65 -7.54 2.96
N HIS A 52 3.77 -7.65 2.25
CA HIS A 52 4.72 -6.53 2.07
C HIS A 52 4.15 -5.49 1.11
N GLU A 53 3.49 -5.95 0.05
CA GLU A 53 2.87 -5.11 -0.95
C GLU A 53 1.62 -4.45 -0.38
N GLN A 54 0.86 -5.17 0.47
CA GLN A 54 -0.24 -4.61 1.24
C GLN A 54 0.26 -3.51 2.19
N ALA A 55 1.39 -3.73 2.89
CA ALA A 55 1.99 -2.72 3.77
C ALA A 55 2.42 -1.46 3.00
N ILE A 56 3.07 -1.63 1.84
CA ILE A 56 3.48 -0.53 0.96
C ILE A 56 2.24 0.22 0.43
N ALA A 57 1.22 -0.49 -0.04
CA ALA A 57 0.00 0.14 -0.56
C ALA A 57 -0.67 0.98 0.53
N ASN A 58 -0.79 0.47 1.76
CA ASN A 58 -1.33 1.22 2.90
C ASN A 58 -0.46 2.45 3.25
N GLU A 59 0.87 2.34 3.22
CA GLU A 59 1.77 3.48 3.44
C GLU A 59 1.53 4.59 2.42
N ARG A 60 1.46 4.24 1.13
CA ARG A 60 1.22 5.19 0.03
C ARG A 60 -0.17 5.82 0.09
N THR A 61 -1.19 5.06 0.48
CA THR A 61 -2.52 5.62 0.73
C THR A 61 -2.50 6.61 1.89
N GLY A 62 -1.77 6.31 2.96
CA GLY A 62 -1.55 7.25 4.06
C GLY A 62 -0.92 8.56 3.58
N ASP A 63 0.17 8.48 2.81
CA ASP A 63 0.86 9.65 2.25
C ASP A 63 -0.05 10.49 1.36
N PHE A 64 -0.84 9.83 0.50
CA PHE A 64 -1.82 10.48 -0.35
C PHE A 64 -2.88 11.22 0.47
N LEU A 65 -3.41 10.60 1.53
CA LEU A 65 -4.42 11.19 2.38
C LEU A 65 -3.87 12.39 3.18
N VAL A 66 -2.64 12.31 3.71
CA VAL A 66 -1.98 13.45 4.36
C VAL A 66 -1.83 14.63 3.41
N ARG A 67 -1.38 14.39 2.18
CA ARG A 67 -1.25 15.44 1.15
C ARG A 67 -2.58 16.11 0.81
N ASN A 68 -3.68 15.39 0.96
CA ASN A 68 -5.04 15.90 0.75
C ASN A 68 -5.71 16.41 2.03
N GLY A 69 -5.02 16.42 3.18
CA GLY A 69 -5.57 16.90 4.46
C GLY A 69 -6.60 15.98 5.10
N ASP A 70 -6.58 14.69 4.76
CA ASP A 70 -7.55 13.70 5.25
C ASP A 70 -7.03 12.93 6.48
N SER A 71 -7.76 13.06 7.59
CA SER A 71 -7.48 12.40 8.88
C SER A 71 -7.48 10.87 8.83
N ARG A 72 -8.11 10.26 7.81
CA ARG A 72 -8.12 8.80 7.60
C ARG A 72 -6.71 8.24 7.39
N ALA A 73 -5.73 9.08 7.03
CA ALA A 73 -4.33 8.69 6.86
C ALA A 73 -3.78 7.88 8.03
N SER A 74 -4.11 8.27 9.27
CA SER A 74 -3.69 7.59 10.50
C SER A 74 -4.06 6.10 10.52
N GLN A 75 -5.23 5.74 9.99
CA GLN A 75 -5.70 4.36 9.94
C GLN A 75 -4.87 3.51 8.98
N TYR A 76 -4.54 4.07 7.81
CA TYR A 76 -3.72 3.39 6.80
C TYR A 76 -2.28 3.21 7.28
N TYR A 77 -1.70 4.21 7.93
CA TYR A 77 -0.38 4.07 8.54
C TYR A 77 -0.35 3.03 9.67
N GLY A 78 -1.38 2.99 10.52
CA GLY A 78 -1.50 1.97 11.57
C GLY A 78 -1.58 0.55 10.99
N LYS A 79 -2.33 0.36 9.91
CA LYS A 79 -2.38 -0.90 9.16
C LYS A 79 -1.03 -1.25 8.54
N SER A 80 -0.39 -0.31 7.84
CA SER A 80 0.94 -0.50 7.24
C SER A 80 1.97 -0.93 8.28
N ASN A 81 2.00 -0.26 9.43
CA ASN A 81 2.92 -0.60 10.53
C ASN A 81 2.68 -2.02 11.06
N THR A 82 1.41 -2.39 11.27
CA THR A 82 1.05 -3.76 11.72
C THR A 82 1.50 -4.82 10.72
N LEU A 83 1.31 -4.56 9.42
CA LEU A 83 1.74 -5.48 8.35
C LEU A 83 3.27 -5.57 8.25
N TYR A 84 4.00 -4.47 8.47
CA TYR A 84 5.46 -4.50 8.53
C TYR A 84 5.99 -5.28 9.74
N LEU A 85 5.34 -5.16 10.90
CA LEU A 85 5.65 -5.97 12.07
C LEU A 85 5.37 -7.45 11.81
N GLN A 86 4.23 -7.78 11.18
CA GLN A 86 3.86 -9.16 10.85
C GLN A 86 4.82 -9.80 9.84
N TRP A 87 5.37 -9.02 8.91
CA TRP A 87 6.45 -9.50 8.03
C TRP A 87 7.76 -9.78 8.79
N GLY A 88 8.00 -9.12 9.92
CA GLY A 88 9.30 -9.13 10.60
C GLY A 88 10.24 -8.03 10.11
N ALA A 89 9.74 -7.03 9.38
CA ALA A 89 10.48 -5.84 8.98
C ALA A 89 10.50 -4.79 10.10
N GLN A 90 11.06 -5.18 11.25
CA GLN A 90 10.98 -4.41 12.50
C GLN A 90 11.66 -3.03 12.39
N CYS A 91 12.80 -2.94 11.69
CA CYS A 91 13.44 -1.66 11.40
C CYS A 91 12.56 -0.69 10.59
N LYS A 92 11.70 -1.22 9.69
CA LYS A 92 10.83 -0.39 8.85
C LYS A 92 9.59 0.04 9.62
N ALA A 93 9.03 -0.83 10.45
CA ALA A 93 7.97 -0.50 11.40
C ALA A 93 8.40 0.62 12.37
N ASP A 94 9.59 0.48 12.99
CA ASP A 94 10.12 1.49 13.92
C ASP A 94 10.42 2.82 13.22
N HIS A 95 10.88 2.80 11.97
CA HIS A 95 11.09 3.99 11.16
C HIS A 95 9.77 4.70 10.84
N LEU A 96 8.74 3.95 10.46
CA LEU A 96 7.42 4.49 10.18
C LEU A 96 6.84 5.15 11.44
N CYS A 97 6.90 4.47 12.59
CA CYS A 97 6.40 5.00 13.86
C CYS A 97 7.10 6.30 14.28
N LYS A 98 8.41 6.44 14.02
CA LYS A 98 9.19 7.63 14.40
C LYS A 98 9.02 8.81 13.44
N ASN A 99 8.73 8.56 12.17
CA ASN A 99 8.70 9.59 11.14
C ASN A 99 7.29 10.05 10.74
N LEU A 100 6.25 9.43 11.29
CA LEU A 100 4.89 9.86 11.07
C LEU A 100 4.59 11.14 11.87
N PRO A 101 4.22 12.24 11.20
CA PRO A 101 3.76 13.44 11.88
C PRO A 101 2.34 13.17 12.38
N PHE A 102 2.21 12.82 13.66
CA PHE A 102 0.94 12.94 14.39
C PHE A 102 0.78 14.38 14.88
#